data_AF-A0A662ZEK7-F1
#
_entry.id   AF-A0A662ZEK7-F1
#
_cell.length_a   1.000
_cell.length_b   1.000
_cell.length_c   1.000
_cell.angle_alpha   90.00
_cell.angle_beta   90.00
_cell.angle_gamma   90.00
#
_symmetry.space_group_name_H-M   'P 1'
#
loop_
_entity.id
_entity.type
_entity.pdbx_description
1 polymer ?
#
loop_
_entity_poly.entity_id
_entity_poly.type
_entity_poly.pdbx_seq_one_letter_code
_entity_poly.pdbx_strand_id
1 'polypeptide(L)' 'MVKEKMTIHRIQMTEGKRQIIQQLLQEYNIETAADIQAALRDLLGGTIKEMMESEMDQHRGKRSGIRR' A
#
# COMPACT_ATOMS: atom_id res chain seq x y z
N MET A 1 -30.83 6.41 8.88
CA MET A 1 -29.39 6.20 8.55
C MET A 1 -29.30 5.22 7.39
N VAL A 2 -28.90 5.69 6.20
CA VAL A 2 -28.67 4.83 5.04
C VAL A 2 -27.27 4.22 5.21
N LYS A 3 -27.18 2.90 5.39
CA LYS A 3 -25.91 2.19 5.29
C LYS A 3 -25.47 2.25 3.82
N GLU A 4 -24.44 3.04 3.51
CA GLU A 4 -23.80 3.00 2.21
C GLU A 4 -23.36 1.57 1.92
N LYS A 5 -23.96 0.98 0.89
CA LYS A 5 -23.63 -0.37 0.43
C LYS A 5 -22.23 -0.28 -0.16
N MET A 6 -21.22 -0.67 0.62
CA MET A 6 -19.85 -0.83 0.11
C MET A 6 -19.95 -1.69 -1.15
N THR A 7 -19.63 -1.11 -2.29
CA THR A 7 -19.47 -1.83 -3.54
C THR A 7 -18.31 -2.78 -3.33
N ILE A 8 -18.61 -4.02 -2.94
CA ILE A 8 -17.59 -5.06 -2.79
C ILE A 8 -17.03 -5.27 -4.19
N HIS A 9 -15.89 -4.63 -4.47
CA HIS A 9 -15.13 -4.88 -5.67
C HIS A 9 -14.69 -6.33 -5.59
N ARG A 10 -15.30 -7.21 -6.39
CA ARG A 10 -14.92 -8.62 -6.41
C ARG A 10 -13.49 -8.73 -6.91
N ILE A 11 -12.57 -8.93 -5.98
CA ILE A 11 -11.17 -9.16 -6.30
C ILE A 11 -11.09 -10.51 -7.02
N GLN A 12 -10.79 -10.49 -8.32
CA GLN A 12 -10.40 -11.70 -9.02
C GLN A 12 -9.04 -12.15 -8.46
N MET A 13 -8.97 -13.32 -7.83
CA MET A 13 -7.71 -13.82 -7.28
C MET A 13 -6.82 -14.34 -8.40
N THR A 14 -5.77 -13.57 -8.71
CA THR A 14 -4.67 -13.99 -9.59
C THR A 14 -3.54 -14.58 -8.76
N GLU A 15 -2.57 -15.24 -9.41
CA GLU A 15 -1.42 -15.82 -8.71
C GLU A 15 -0.60 -14.78 -7.96
N GLY A 16 -0.30 -13.65 -8.61
CA GLY A 16 0.40 -12.54 -7.95
C GLY A 16 -0.36 -12.01 -6.72
N LYS A 17 -1.70 -11.93 -6.77
CA LYS A 17 -2.49 -11.51 -5.60
C LYS A 17 -2.42 -12.52 -4.46
N ARG A 18 -2.37 -13.82 -4.75
CA ARG A 18 -2.20 -14.86 -3.72
C ARG A 18 -0.82 -14.78 -3.07
N GLN A 19 0.23 -14.55 -3.86
CA GLN A 19 1.59 -14.40 -3.34
C GLN A 19 1.71 -13.21 -2.40
N ILE A 20 1.15 -12.06 -2.76
CA ILE A 20 1.13 -10.87 -1.89
C ILE A 20 0.41 -11.15 -0.58
N ILE A 21 -0.75 -11.82 -0.63
CA ILE A 21 -1.49 -12.18 0.59
C ILE A 21 -0.68 -13.16 1.47
N GLN A 22 -0.01 -14.15 0.88
CA GLN A 22 0.82 -15.09 1.63
C GLN A 22 2.00 -14.40 2.32
N GLN A 23 2.69 -13.50 1.63
CA GLN A 23 3.77 -12.72 2.22
C GLN A 23 3.27 -11.86 3.39
N LEU A 24 2.13 -11.18 3.22
CA LEU A 24 1.53 -10.37 4.27
C LEU A 24 1.16 -11.22 5.51
N LEU A 25 0.59 -12.41 5.31
CA LEU A 25 0.27 -13.32 6.43
C LEU A 25 1.50 -13.93 7.11
N GLN A 26 2.65 -13.99 6.44
CA GLN A 26 3.91 -14.52 7.01
C GLN A 26 4.69 -13.45 7.77
N GLU A 27 4.75 -12.23 7.22
CA GLU A 27 5.52 -11.13 7.79
C GLU A 27 4.81 -10.47 8.97
N TYR A 28 3.47 -10.45 8.95
CA TYR A 28 2.66 -9.91 10.04
C TYR A 28 2.13 -11.05 10.91
N ASN A 29 2.20 -10.89 12.23
CA ASN A 29 1.56 -11.82 13.17
C ASN A 29 0.03 -11.59 13.16
N ILE A 30 -0.64 -12.14 12.15
CA ILE A 30 -2.08 -11.96 11.95
C ILE A 30 -2.86 -12.97 12.79
N GLU A 31 -3.60 -12.49 13.79
CA GLU A 31 -4.46 -13.33 14.64
C GLU A 31 -5.95 -13.02 14.42
N THR A 32 -6.27 -11.79 14.03
CA THR A 32 -7.62 -11.27 13.89
C THR A 32 -7.84 -10.53 12.57
N ALA A 33 -9.11 -10.32 12.22
CA ALA A 33 -9.47 -9.48 11.08
C ALA A 33 -9.01 -8.02 11.23
N ALA A 34 -8.86 -7.53 12.48
CA ALA A 34 -8.35 -6.19 12.74
C ALA A 34 -6.86 -6.09 12.38
N ASP A 35 -6.08 -7.14 12.65
CA ASP A 35 -4.65 -7.19 12.32
C ASP A 35 -4.45 -7.15 10.81
N ILE A 36 -5.29 -7.86 10.04
CA ILE A 36 -5.28 -7.80 8.56
C ILE A 36 -5.50 -6.36 8.08
N GLN A 37 -6.47 -5.66 8.68
CA GLN A 37 -6.76 -4.28 8.29
C GLN A 37 -5.62 -3.32 8.65
N ALA A 38 -4.97 -3.52 9.80
CA ALA A 38 -3.81 -2.72 10.20
C ALA A 38 -2.62 -2.97 9.27
N ALA A 39 -2.27 -4.23 9.03
CA ALA A 39 -1.18 -4.62 8.14
C ALA A 39 -1.37 -4.07 6.71
N LEU A 40 -2.60 -4.14 6.16
CA LEU A 40 -2.91 -3.58 4.85
C LEU A 40 -2.77 -2.04 4.81
N ARG A 41 -3.16 -1.33 5.87
CA ARG A 41 -3.01 0.12 5.96
C ARG A 41 -1.54 0.52 6.03
N ASP A 42 -0.76 -0.17 6.84
CA ASP A 42 0.66 0.11 7.03
C ASP A 42 1.44 -0.19 5.76
N LEU A 43 1.22 -1.35 5.13
CA LEU A 43 1.86 -1.73 3.87
C LEU A 43 1.58 -0.71 2.77
N LEU A 44 0.30 -0.35 2.57
CA LEU A 44 -0.09 0.61 1.53
C LEU A 44 0.44 2.02 1.84
N GLY A 45 0.39 2.43 3.10
CA GLY A 45 0.92 3.72 3.56
C GLY A 45 2.43 3.84 3.33
N GLY A 46 3.18 2.78 3.64
CA GLY A 46 4.62 2.70 3.37
C GLY A 46 4.93 2.79 1.88
N THR A 47 4.23 2.02 1.04
CA THR A 47 4.42 2.06 -0.42
C THR A 47 4.16 3.46 -1.00
N ILE A 48 3.06 4.12 -0.58
CA ILE A 48 2.75 5.48 -1.06
C ILE A 48 3.82 6.47 -0.59
N LYS A 49 4.28 6.36 0.66
CA LYS A 49 5.33 7.23 1.20
C LYS A 49 6.62 7.10 0.38
N GLU A 50 7.07 5.88 0.11
CA GLU A 50 8.26 5.63 -0.71
C GLU A 50 8.11 6.19 -2.13
N MET A 51 6.92 6.05 -2.74
CA MET A 51 6.62 6.66 -4.03
C MET A 51 6.73 8.19 -3.97
N MET A 52 6.15 8.82 -2.94
CA MET A 52 6.22 10.26 -2.75
C MET A 52 7.65 10.75 -2.50
N GLU A 53 8.44 10.04 -1.70
CA GLU A 53 9.84 10.36 -1.44
C GLU A 53 10.68 10.26 -2.72
N SER A 54 10.50 9.20 -3.50
CA SER A 54 11.13 9.05 -4.82
C SER A 54 10.75 10.18 -5.79
N GLU A 55 9.47 10.55 -5.86
CA GLU A 55 9.03 11.69 -6.67
C GLU A 55 9.66 13.01 -6.19
N MET A 56 9.73 13.23 -4.87
CA MET A 56 10.36 14.41 -4.29
C MET A 56 11.86 14.45 -4.57
N ASP A 57 12.58 13.34 -4.48
CA ASP A 57 14.01 13.27 -4.79
C ASP A 57 14.29 13.50 -6.26
N GLN A 58 13.47 12.95 -7.16
CA GLN A 58 13.53 13.29 -8.59
C GLN A 58 13.28 14.78 -8.83
N HIS A 59 12.31 15.38 -8.12
CA HIS A 59 12.02 16.81 -8.21
C HIS A 59 13.12 17.70 -7.61
N ARG A 60 13.80 17.26 -6.55
CA ARG A 60 14.93 17.97 -5.91
C ARG A 60 16.21 17.86 -6.73
N GLY A 61 16.49 16.69 -7.32
CA GLY A 61 17.60 16.49 -8.26
C GLY A 61 17.49 17.40 -9.49
N LYS A 62 16.28 17.59 -10.03
CA LYS A 62 16.00 18.56 -11.11
C LYS A 62 16.26 20.02 -10.70
N ARG A 63 15.94 20.40 -9.46
CA ARG A 63 16.19 21.78 -8.96
C ARG A 63 17.67 22.02 -8.64
N SER A 64 18.42 21.01 -8.20
CA SER A 64 19.84 21.13 -7.90
C SER A 64 20.71 21.26 -9.17
N GLY A 65 20.22 20.83 -10.33
CA GLY A 65 20.88 21.01 -11.63
C GLY A 65 20.82 22.44 -12.20
N ILE A 66 20.21 23.38 -11.48
CA ILE A 66 20.23 24.82 -11.80
C ILE A 66 21.06 25.54 -10.75
N ARG A 67 22.35 25.26 -10.71
CA ARG A 67 23.36 26.21 -10.20
C ARG A 67 24.54 26.22 -11.16
N ARG A 68 24.81 27.43 -11.62
CA ARG A 68 25.83 27.83 -12.59
C ARG A 68 27.22 27.37 -12.18
#